data_AF-A0A415I4S4-F1
#
_entry.id   AF-A0A415I4S4-F1
#
_cell.length_a   1.000
_cell.length_b   1.000
_cell.length_c   1.000
_cell.angle_alpha   90.00
_cell.angle_beta   90.00
_cell.angle_gamma   90.00
#
_symmetry.space_group_name_H-M   'P 1'
#
loop_
_entity.id
_entity.type
_entity.pdbx_description
1 polymer ?
#
loop_
_entity_poly.entity_id
_entity_poly.type
_entity_poly.pdbx_seq_one_letter_code
_entity_poly.pdbx_strand_id
1 'polypeptide(L)'
;MKHIEKWKKWRILIYIGVLGTLLACTEQMLHDGDTPTDELTVSVAREWYDSQYAPIVMTRTCEEDGKELPVKPDWEGAKTSSWGRFETVETPILTNGVHLIIDSETALH
;
A
#
# COMPACT_ATOMS: atom_id res chain seq x y z
N MET A 1 33.41 48.61 -2.03
CA MET A 1 32.63 47.78 -1.09
C MET A 1 31.14 47.58 -1.43
N LYS A 2 30.52 48.33 -2.36
CA LYS A 2 29.07 48.20 -2.66
C LYS A 2 28.66 46.92 -3.42
N HIS A 3 29.59 46.30 -4.17
CA HIS A 3 29.31 45.07 -4.94
C HIS A 3 29.16 43.83 -4.07
N ILE A 4 29.91 43.75 -2.95
CA ILE A 4 29.90 42.61 -2.03
C ILE A 4 28.57 42.54 -1.26
N GLU A 5 28.02 43.69 -0.87
CA GLU A 5 26.72 43.76 -0.18
C GLU A 5 25.55 43.41 -1.09
N LYS A 6 25.59 43.83 -2.36
CA LYS A 6 24.60 43.39 -3.35
C LYS A 6 24.63 41.87 -3.49
N TRP A 7 25.82 41.28 -3.66
CA TRP A 7 25.95 39.83 -3.87
C TRP A 7 25.44 38.99 -2.68
N LYS A 8 25.60 39.48 -1.44
CA LYS A 8 25.00 38.87 -0.25
C LYS A 8 23.46 38.92 -0.26
N LYS A 9 22.87 40.05 -0.67
CA LYS A 9 21.40 40.19 -0.79
C LYS A 9 20.81 39.24 -1.83
N TRP A 10 21.47 39.08 -2.98
CA TRP A 10 21.02 38.14 -4.02
C TRP A 10 21.09 36.68 -3.55
N ARG A 11 22.12 36.30 -2.79
CA ARG A 11 22.22 34.95 -2.20
C ARG A 11 21.10 34.66 -1.19
N ILE A 12 20.74 35.63 -0.36
CA ILE A 12 19.64 35.48 0.62
C ILE A 12 18.30 35.30 -0.11
N LEU A 13 18.04 36.07 -1.16
CA LEU A 13 16.81 35.94 -1.94
C LEU A 13 16.71 34.58 -2.64
N ILE A 14 17.81 34.06 -3.18
CA ILE A 14 17.86 32.71 -3.77
C ILE A 14 17.56 31.66 -2.70
N TYR A 15 18.16 31.79 -1.50
CA TYR A 15 17.95 30.84 -0.41
C TYR A 15 16.48 30.83 0.07
N ILE A 16 15.85 32.00 0.19
CA ILE A 16 14.42 32.12 0.54
C ILE A 16 13.55 31.49 -0.56
N GLY A 17 13.88 31.69 -1.83
CA GLY A 17 13.18 31.05 -2.94
C GLY A 17 13.26 29.53 -2.90
N VAL A 18 14.46 28.97 -2.69
CA VAL A 18 14.68 27.52 -2.56
C VAL A 18 13.98 26.95 -1.32
N LEU A 19 14.05 27.66 -0.18
CA LEU A 19 13.37 27.25 1.05
C LEU A 19 11.85 27.29 0.90
N GLY A 20 11.31 28.28 0.19
CA GLY A 20 9.89 28.38 -0.13
C GLY A 20 9.41 27.25 -1.05
N THR A 21 10.19 26.87 -2.05
CA THR A 21 9.89 25.69 -2.89
C THR A 21 9.97 24.39 -2.11
N LEU A 22 10.92 24.24 -1.17
CA LEU A 22 10.99 23.07 -0.30
C LEU A 22 9.80 22.99 0.66
N LEU A 23 9.38 24.11 1.25
CA LEU A 23 8.18 24.16 2.10
C LEU A 23 6.92 23.80 1.31
N ALA A 24 6.74 24.33 0.10
CA ALA A 24 5.60 23.99 -0.76
C ALA A 24 5.59 22.49 -1.14
N CYS A 25 6.76 21.89 -1.40
CA CYS A 25 6.88 20.45 -1.63
C CYS A 25 6.49 19.62 -0.40
N THR A 26 6.74 20.12 0.82
CA THR A 26 6.33 19.41 2.05
C THR A 26 4.85 19.59 2.38
N GLU A 27 4.27 20.76 2.09
CA GLU A 27 2.83 20.98 2.27
C GLU A 27 2.00 20.14 1.29
N GLN A 28 2.48 19.93 0.07
CA GLN A 28 1.83 19.06 -0.91
C GLN A 28 1.88 17.56 -0.54
N MET A 29 2.81 17.14 0.34
CA MET A 29 2.82 15.77 0.90
C MET A 29 1.96 15.62 2.15
N LEU A 30 1.61 16.73 2.83
CA LEU A 30 0.77 16.74 4.04
C LEU A 30 -0.69 17.05 3.73
N HIS A 31 -0.97 17.53 2.52
CA HIS A 31 -2.32 17.72 2.00
C HIS A 31 -2.82 16.46 1.27
N ASP A 32 -2.84 15.32 1.98
CA ASP A 32 -3.86 14.30 1.73
C ASP A 32 -5.16 14.92 2.26
N GLY A 33 -5.77 15.75 1.41
CA GLY A 33 -7.04 16.39 1.72
C GLY A 33 -8.10 15.32 1.99
N ASP A 34 -9.05 15.66 2.86
CA ASP A 34 -10.33 14.98 3.11
C ASP A 34 -11.21 14.88 1.85
N THR A 35 -10.65 14.52 0.69
CA THR A 35 -11.44 13.96 -0.39
C THR A 35 -11.93 12.61 0.08
N PRO A 36 -13.22 12.27 -0.02
CA PRO A 36 -13.65 10.91 0.22
C PRO A 36 -12.90 10.05 -0.79
N THR A 37 -11.85 9.37 -0.35
CA THR A 37 -11.33 8.21 -1.07
C THR A 37 -12.53 7.30 -1.21
N ASP A 38 -12.85 6.88 -2.43
CA ASP A 38 -13.87 5.85 -2.64
C ASP A 38 -13.50 4.69 -1.72
N GLU A 39 -14.17 4.58 -0.57
CA GLU A 39 -13.76 3.66 0.51
C GLU A 39 -13.58 2.28 -0.12
N LEU A 40 -12.41 1.66 0.06
CA LEU A 40 -12.12 0.34 -0.47
C LEU A 40 -13.13 -0.66 0.09
N THR A 41 -14.15 -0.95 -0.71
CA THR A 41 -15.17 -1.95 -0.36
C THR A 41 -14.73 -3.34 -0.76
N VAL A 42 -15.30 -4.36 -0.10
CA VAL A 42 -15.12 -5.77 -0.47
C VAL A 42 -15.48 -6.02 -1.94
N SER A 43 -16.51 -5.36 -2.47
CA SER A 43 -16.92 -5.48 -3.88
C SER A 43 -15.85 -4.98 -4.84
N VAL A 44 -15.25 -3.81 -4.57
CA VAL A 44 -14.20 -3.23 -5.42
C VAL A 44 -12.94 -4.09 -5.37
N ALA A 45 -12.55 -4.56 -4.17
CA ALA A 45 -11.42 -5.46 -4.02
C ALA A 45 -11.64 -6.81 -4.73
N ARG A 46 -12.85 -7.36 -4.67
CA ARG A 46 -13.22 -8.58 -5.39
C ARG A 46 -13.16 -8.38 -6.90
N GLU A 47 -13.75 -7.32 -7.44
CA GLU A 47 -13.73 -7.04 -8.87
C GLU A 47 -12.29 -6.89 -9.40
N TRP A 48 -11.45 -6.17 -8.66
CA TRP A 48 -10.03 -6.08 -8.98
C TRP A 48 -9.34 -7.45 -8.96
N TYR A 49 -9.55 -8.27 -7.92
CA TYR A 49 -8.96 -9.60 -7.82
C TYR A 49 -9.40 -10.51 -8.99
N ASP A 50 -10.71 -10.56 -9.26
CA ASP A 50 -11.29 -11.39 -10.33
C ASP A 50 -10.82 -10.93 -11.74
N SER A 51 -10.39 -9.68 -11.88
CA SER A 51 -9.79 -9.18 -13.13
C SER A 51 -8.34 -9.64 -13.34
N GLN A 52 -7.62 -9.98 -12.27
CA GLN A 52 -6.19 -10.28 -12.29
C GLN A 52 -5.89 -11.77 -12.09
N TYR A 53 -6.73 -12.48 -11.34
CA TYR A 53 -6.47 -13.84 -10.87
C TYR A 53 -7.62 -14.78 -11.20
N ALA A 54 -7.29 -16.07 -11.34
CA ALA A 54 -8.31 -17.10 -11.41
C ALA A 54 -9.00 -17.24 -10.03
N PRO A 55 -10.31 -17.57 -9.98
CA PRO A 55 -11.04 -17.73 -8.71
C PRO A 55 -10.47 -18.79 -7.77
N ILE A 56 -9.70 -19.74 -8.31
CA ILE A 56 -8.95 -20.74 -7.57
C ILE A 56 -7.49 -20.60 -8.02
N VAL A 57 -6.60 -20.37 -7.06
CA VAL A 57 -5.16 -20.27 -7.28
C VAL A 57 -4.48 -21.53 -6.73
N MET A 58 -3.48 -22.03 -7.44
CA MET A 58 -2.66 -23.15 -6.95
C MET A 58 -1.48 -22.59 -6.15
N THR A 59 -1.40 -22.96 -4.88
CA THR A 59 -0.32 -22.54 -3.97
C THR A 59 0.53 -23.75 -3.59
N ARG A 60 1.86 -23.58 -3.56
CA ARG A 60 2.78 -24.64 -3.11
C ARG A 60 2.90 -24.61 -1.59
N THR A 61 2.84 -25.79 -0.97
CA THR A 61 3.17 -25.94 0.45
C THR A 61 4.62 -26.34 0.65
N CYS A 62 5.14 -26.06 1.85
CA CYS A 62 6.51 -26.42 2.25
C CYS A 62 6.73 -27.93 2.48
N GLU A 63 5.71 -28.78 2.33
CA GLU A 63 5.89 -30.24 2.50
C GLU A 63 6.76 -30.84 1.39
N GLU A 64 7.51 -31.89 1.73
CA GLU A 64 8.54 -32.57 0.91
C GLU A 64 8.10 -32.94 -0.52
N ASP A 65 6.79 -33.08 -0.75
CA ASP A 65 6.22 -33.45 -2.05
C ASP A 65 5.89 -32.26 -2.98
N GLY A 66 6.03 -31.00 -2.53
CA GLY A 66 5.72 -29.82 -3.34
C GLY A 66 4.30 -29.79 -3.90
N LYS A 67 3.34 -30.42 -3.19
CA LYS A 67 1.96 -30.56 -3.65
C LYS A 67 1.33 -29.18 -3.83
N GLU A 68 0.80 -28.95 -5.03
CA GLU A 68 0.03 -27.75 -5.31
C GLU A 68 -1.36 -27.90 -4.70
N LEU A 69 -1.75 -26.94 -3.87
CA LEU A 69 -3.06 -26.90 -3.22
C LEU A 69 -3.94 -25.84 -3.87
N PRO A 70 -5.18 -26.19 -4.25
CA PRO A 70 -6.15 -25.21 -4.68
C PRO A 70 -6.60 -24.39 -3.47
N VAL A 71 -6.42 -23.08 -3.54
CA VAL A 71 -6.92 -22.11 -2.57
C VAL A 71 -7.87 -21.13 -3.24
N LYS A 72 -8.88 -20.69 -2.52
CA LYS A 72 -9.75 -19.60 -2.97
C LYS A 72 -10.07 -18.64 -1.83
N PRO A 73 -10.17 -17.33 -2.09
CA PRO A 73 -10.64 -16.37 -1.09
C PRO A 73 -12.10 -16.61 -0.71
N ASP A 74 -12.39 -16.58 0.58
CA ASP A 74 -13.73 -16.45 1.13
C ASP A 74 -14.10 -14.98 1.26
N TRP A 75 -14.72 -14.49 0.21
CA TRP A 75 -15.21 -13.13 0.16
C TRP A 75 -16.44 -12.88 1.05
N GLU A 76 -17.19 -13.91 1.46
CA GLU A 76 -18.32 -13.73 2.39
C GLU A 76 -17.81 -13.44 3.80
N GLY A 77 -16.67 -14.02 4.17
CA GLY A 77 -15.96 -13.76 5.42
C GLY A 77 -15.04 -12.54 5.39
N ALA A 78 -15.01 -11.76 4.30
CA ALA A 78 -14.08 -10.65 4.13
C ALA A 78 -14.41 -9.46 5.05
N LYS A 79 -13.37 -8.75 5.47
CA LYS A 79 -13.47 -7.57 6.34
C LYS A 79 -12.68 -6.42 5.78
N THR A 80 -13.25 -5.23 5.86
CA THR A 80 -12.56 -3.96 5.58
C THR A 80 -11.94 -3.42 6.85
N SER A 81 -10.68 -3.02 6.80
CA SER A 81 -10.00 -2.30 7.87
C SER A 81 -9.30 -1.06 7.30
N SER A 82 -9.24 0.01 8.07
CA SER A 82 -8.48 1.21 7.73
C SER A 82 -7.46 1.48 8.81
N TRP A 83 -6.21 1.71 8.41
CA TRP A 83 -5.10 2.02 9.30
C TRP A 83 -4.30 3.20 8.77
N GLY A 84 -4.53 4.37 9.37
CA GLY A 84 -3.94 5.63 8.94
C GLY A 84 -4.38 5.97 7.52
N ARG A 85 -3.44 5.95 6.58
CA ARG A 85 -3.63 6.26 5.15
C ARG A 85 -3.89 5.02 4.28
N PHE A 86 -3.99 3.84 4.89
CA PHE A 86 -4.17 2.58 4.18
C PHE A 86 -5.55 2.01 4.44
N GLU A 87 -6.18 1.54 3.38
CA GLU A 87 -7.41 0.77 3.44
C GLU A 87 -7.09 -0.65 2.97
N THR A 88 -7.57 -1.64 3.72
CA THR A 88 -7.26 -3.05 3.52
C THR A 88 -8.55 -3.85 3.49
N VAL A 89 -8.62 -4.84 2.59
CA VAL A 89 -9.63 -5.90 2.60
C VAL A 89 -8.95 -7.21 2.93
N GLU A 90 -9.26 -7.75 4.10
CA GLU A 90 -8.77 -9.05 4.57
C GLU A 90 -9.79 -10.12 4.20
N THR A 91 -9.35 -11.16 3.49
CA THR A 91 -10.20 -12.31 3.11
C THR A 91 -9.67 -13.59 3.75
N PRO A 92 -10.48 -14.36 4.48
CA PRO A 92 -10.12 -15.73 4.82
C PRO A 92 -9.85 -16.55 3.55
N ILE A 93 -8.99 -17.58 3.66
CA ILE A 93 -8.69 -18.47 2.53
C ILE A 93 -9.32 -19.83 2.80
N LEU A 94 -10.09 -20.34 1.82
CA LEU A 94 -10.65 -21.67 1.86
C LEU A 94 -9.68 -22.68 1.27
N THR A 95 -9.41 -23.73 2.02
CA THR A 95 -8.57 -24.86 1.63
C THR A 95 -9.40 -26.14 1.63
N ASN A 96 -9.08 -27.08 0.74
CA ASN A 96 -9.81 -28.35 0.65
C ASN A 96 -9.32 -29.36 1.71
N GLY A 97 -9.56 -29.06 2.99
CA GLY A 97 -9.25 -29.97 4.10
C GLY A 97 -7.76 -30.14 4.41
N VAL A 98 -6.91 -29.24 3.91
CA VAL A 98 -5.46 -29.25 4.13
C VAL A 98 -5.04 -28.01 4.92
N HIS A 99 -4.14 -28.20 5.88
CA HIS A 99 -3.52 -27.10 6.61
C HIS A 99 -2.47 -26.41 5.72
N LEU A 100 -2.58 -25.09 5.56
CA LEU A 100 -1.52 -24.30 4.95
C LEU A 100 -0.40 -24.14 5.97
N ILE A 101 0.73 -24.80 5.72
CA ILE A 101 1.97 -24.53 6.45
C ILE A 101 2.62 -23.34 5.74
N ILE A 102 2.59 -22.21 6.41
CA ILE A 102 3.23 -20.97 5.97
C ILE A 102 4.67 -21.01 6.45
N ASP A 103 5.62 -20.66 5.58
CA ASP A 103 7.02 -20.59 5.98
C ASP A 103 7.24 -19.60 7.13
N SER A 104 8.22 -19.89 7.98
CA SER A 104 8.52 -19.11 9.18
C SER A 104 8.78 -17.63 8.90
N GLU A 105 9.30 -17.28 7.72
CA GLU A 105 9.52 -15.89 7.32
C GLU A 105 8.20 -15.13 7.10
N THR A 106 7.15 -15.82 6.64
CA THR A 106 5.83 -15.23 6.39
C THR A 106 4.96 -15.23 7.66
N ALA A 107 5.30 -16.02 8.68
CA ALA A 107 4.59 -16.03 9.97
C ALA A 107 4.96 -14.86 10.90
N LEU A 108 6.05 -14.14 10.62
CA LEU A 108 6.61 -13.08 11.46
C LEU A 108 6.16 -11.66 11.06
N HIS A 109 5.38 -11.52 9.99
CA HIS A 109 4.93 -10.26 9.41
C HIS A 109 3.40 -10.22 9.34
#